data_AF-A0A8J8Q1J2-F1
#
_entry.id   AF-A0A8J8Q1J2-F1
#
_cell.length_a   1.000
_cell.length_b   1.000
_cell.length_c   1.000
_cell.angle_alpha   90.00
_cell.angle_beta   90.00
_cell.angle_gamma   90.00
#
_symmetry.space_group_name_H-M   'P 1'
#
loop_
_entity.id
_entity.type
_entity.pdbx_description
1 polymer ?
#
loop_
_entity_poly.entity_id
_entity_poly.type
_entity_poly.pdbx_seq_one_letter_code
_entity_poly.pdbx_strand_id
1 'polypeptide(L)'
;MSPSAHPIEQLEPTQRTLRRAQYEAFEFELVAQGILVRNASHANPEDHEYLVTIEDDLPHSCPCPADEHHRGACKHRVAVAIRTSVLEAARHAQRIRELQTSEVQATANPPSP
;
A
#
# COMPACT_ATOMS: atom_id res chain seq x y z
N MET A 1 16.80 7.16 20.22
CA MET A 1 15.94 6.52 19.20
C MET A 1 14.74 7.43 19.05
N SER A 2 14.68 8.21 17.97
CA SER A 2 13.48 8.99 17.67
C SER A 2 12.32 8.01 17.48
N PRO A 3 11.11 8.28 17.99
CA PRO A 3 9.97 7.44 17.66
C PRO A 3 9.88 7.38 16.14
N SER A 4 9.91 6.17 15.58
CA SER A 4 9.73 5.97 14.14
C SER A 4 8.50 6.77 13.72
N ALA A 5 8.68 7.76 12.85
CA ALA A 5 7.60 8.65 12.42
C ALA A 5 6.40 7.79 12.02
N HIS A 6 5.21 8.13 12.51
CA HIS A 6 4.01 7.34 12.25
C HIS A 6 3.86 7.19 10.72
N PRO A 7 3.48 6.03 10.16
CA PRO A 7 3.44 5.82 8.71
C PRO A 7 2.75 6.95 7.92
N ILE A 8 1.71 7.55 8.51
CA ILE A 8 0.98 8.70 7.97
C ILE A 8 1.84 9.97 7.87
N GLU A 9 2.72 10.25 8.83
CA GLU A 9 3.57 11.44 8.83
C GLU A 9 4.56 11.41 7.66
N GLN A 10 5.06 10.21 7.33
CA GLN A 10 5.98 9.99 6.20
C GLN A 10 5.30 10.11 4.84
N LEU A 11 3.97 9.98 4.80
CA LEU A 11 3.17 10.11 3.58
C LEU A 11 2.81 11.57 3.24
N GLU A 12 3.12 12.51 4.14
CA GLU A 12 2.86 13.96 3.98
C GLU A 12 1.46 14.30 3.41
N PRO A 13 0.36 13.70 3.93
CA PRO A 13 -0.96 13.93 3.36
C PRO A 13 -1.47 15.33 3.69
N THR A 14 -2.21 15.92 2.75
CA THR A 14 -3.00 17.10 3.09
C THR A 14 -4.08 16.76 4.12
N GLN A 15 -4.50 17.74 4.91
CA GLN A 15 -5.60 17.55 5.86
C GLN A 15 -6.91 17.12 5.20
N ARG A 16 -7.14 17.54 3.95
CA ARG A 16 -8.27 17.08 3.13
C ARG A 16 -8.13 15.60 2.80
N THR A 17 -6.94 15.16 2.38
CA THR A 17 -6.66 13.76 2.08
C THR A 17 -6.85 12.88 3.31
N LEU A 18 -6.31 13.31 4.46
CA LEU A 18 -6.41 12.57 5.72
C LEU A 18 -7.87 12.35 6.11
N ARG A 19 -8.69 13.41 6.10
CA ARG A 19 -10.13 13.29 6.38
C ARG A 19 -10.80 12.30 5.43
N ARG A 20 -10.59 12.44 4.12
CA ARG A 20 -11.19 11.53 3.12
C ARG A 20 -10.81 10.08 3.35
N ALA A 21 -9.54 9.82 3.65
CA ALA A 21 -9.04 8.47 3.95
C ALA A 21 -9.70 7.85 5.20
N GLN A 22 -10.14 8.69 6.16
CA GLN A 22 -10.82 8.28 7.39
C GLN A 22 -12.32 8.01 7.16
N TYR A 23 -13.04 8.90 6.47
CA TYR A 23 -14.50 8.81 6.39
C TYR A 23 -15.06 8.13 5.14
N GLU A 24 -14.32 8.11 4.02
CA GLU A 24 -14.79 7.41 2.82
C GLU A 24 -14.74 5.89 3.05
N ALA A 25 -15.70 5.21 2.43
CA ALA A 25 -15.84 3.76 2.50
C ALA A 25 -14.82 3.12 1.55
N PHE A 26 -13.74 2.57 2.12
CA PHE A 26 -12.74 1.82 1.36
C PHE A 26 -12.86 0.33 1.65
N GLU A 27 -12.85 -0.45 0.57
CA GLU A 27 -12.66 -1.89 0.59
C GLU A 27 -11.20 -2.19 0.24
N PHE A 28 -10.64 -3.24 0.86
CA PHE A 28 -9.25 -3.64 0.70
C PHE A 28 -9.20 -5.11 0.34
N GLU A 29 -8.49 -5.43 -0.73
CA GLU A 29 -8.18 -6.80 -1.11
C GLU A 29 -6.67 -6.97 -1.22
N LEU A 30 -6.13 -7.98 -0.54
CA LEU A 30 -4.72 -8.30 -0.57
C LEU A 30 -4.42 -9.15 -1.80
N VAL A 31 -3.56 -8.65 -2.69
CA VAL A 31 -3.16 -9.33 -3.92
C VAL A 31 -1.65 -9.57 -3.98
N ALA A 32 -1.21 -10.32 -4.98
CA ALA A 32 0.20 -10.68 -5.14
C ALA A 32 1.13 -9.46 -5.32
N GLN A 33 0.63 -8.35 -5.87
CA GLN A 33 1.42 -7.16 -6.15
C GLN A 33 1.29 -6.05 -5.08
N GLY A 34 0.36 -6.18 -4.12
CA GLY A 34 0.05 -5.12 -3.16
C GLY A 34 -1.37 -5.22 -2.62
N ILE A 35 -2.05 -4.09 -2.49
CA ILE A 35 -3.43 -3.98 -1.99
C ILE A 35 -4.29 -3.34 -3.07
N LEU A 36 -5.32 -4.03 -3.55
CA LEU A 36 -6.39 -3.37 -4.32
C LEU A 36 -7.26 -2.57 -3.35
N VAL A 37 -7.38 -1.28 -3.62
CA VAL A 37 -8.17 -0.35 -2.81
C VAL A 37 -9.33 0.15 -3.64
N ARG A 38 -10.55 -0.22 -3.26
CA ARG A 38 -11.79 0.23 -3.91
C ARG A 38 -12.50 1.25 -3.06
N ASN A 39 -12.94 2.35 -3.67
CA ASN A 39 -13.72 3.38 -2.98
C ASN A 39 -15.22 3.18 -3.19
N ALA A 40 -15.88 2.55 -2.23
CA ALA A 40 -17.32 2.29 -2.22
C ALA A 40 -18.19 3.53 -1.92
N SER A 41 -17.59 4.71 -1.65
CA SER A 41 -18.35 5.97 -1.54
C SER A 41 -18.75 6.58 -2.88
N HIS A 42 -18.23 6.07 -4.00
CA HIS A 42 -18.60 6.51 -5.34
C HIS A 42 -19.80 5.73 -5.88
N ALA A 43 -20.58 6.34 -6.78
CA ALA A 43 -21.75 5.70 -7.40
C ALA A 43 -21.36 4.47 -8.25
N ASN A 44 -20.15 4.49 -8.84
CA ASN A 44 -19.54 3.38 -9.55
C ASN A 44 -18.22 2.99 -8.85
N PRO A 45 -18.23 2.12 -7.83
CA PRO A 45 -17.02 1.76 -7.09
C PRO A 45 -15.95 1.10 -7.95
N GLU A 46 -16.34 0.35 -8.99
CA GLU A 46 -15.42 -0.37 -9.90
C GLU A 46 -14.50 0.59 -10.67
N ASP A 47 -14.98 1.78 -11.02
CA ASP A 47 -14.18 2.84 -11.67
C ASP A 47 -13.17 3.49 -10.70
N HIS A 48 -13.27 3.16 -9.41
CA HIS A 48 -12.49 3.75 -8.31
C HIS A 48 -11.74 2.68 -7.51
N GLU A 49 -11.18 1.71 -8.24
CA GLU A 49 -10.28 0.69 -7.74
C GLU A 49 -8.85 0.92 -8.21
N TYR A 50 -7.90 0.91 -7.28
CA TYR A 50 -6.49 1.14 -7.60
C TYR A 50 -5.57 0.23 -6.78
N LEU A 51 -4.55 -0.31 -7.43
CA LEU A 51 -3.50 -1.10 -6.77
C LEU A 51 -2.51 -0.17 -6.03
N VAL A 52 -2.45 -0.31 -4.71
CA VAL A 52 -1.44 0.33 -3.88
C VAL A 52 -0.29 -0.65 -3.63
N THR A 53 0.92 -0.25 -3.98
CA THR A 53 2.14 -1.03 -3.72
C THR A 53 2.76 -0.65 -2.38
N ILE A 54 3.54 -1.56 -1.80
CA ILE A 54 4.31 -1.32 -0.56
C ILE A 54 5.80 -1.33 -0.90
N GLU A 55 6.53 -0.33 -0.42
CA GLU A 55 8.00 -0.23 -0.49
C GLU A 55 8.50 0.40 0.81
N ASP A 56 9.63 -0.09 1.34
CA ASP A 56 10.18 0.35 2.64
C ASP A 56 9.11 0.39 3.75
N ASP A 57 8.31 -0.68 3.80
CA ASP A 57 7.20 -0.84 4.73
C ASP A 57 6.08 0.23 4.58
N LEU A 58 6.09 1.10 3.57
CA LEU A 58 5.09 2.16 3.38
C LEU A 58 4.28 2.01 2.09
N PRO A 59 3.03 2.49 2.06
CA PRO A 59 2.29 2.67 0.81
C PRO A 59 3.03 3.60 -0.15
N HIS A 60 3.58 3.03 -1.21
CA HIS A 60 4.54 3.71 -2.08
C HIS A 60 3.90 4.35 -3.30
N SER A 61 3.24 3.57 -4.16
CA SER A 61 2.59 4.08 -5.37
C SER A 61 1.12 3.69 -5.47
N CYS A 62 0.34 4.53 -6.15
CA CYS A 62 -1.04 4.28 -6.51
C CYS A 62 -1.35 4.85 -7.90
N PRO A 63 -1.95 4.10 -8.84
CA PRO A 63 -2.24 4.58 -10.19
C PRO A 63 -3.44 5.55 -10.26
N CYS A 64 -3.92 6.07 -9.12
CA CYS A 64 -5.04 6.99 -9.12
C CYS A 64 -4.61 8.40 -9.59
N PRO A 65 -5.50 9.17 -10.23
CA PRO A 65 -5.14 10.51 -10.74
C PRO A 65 -4.58 11.44 -9.66
N ALA A 66 -4.97 11.28 -8.41
CA ALA A 66 -4.48 12.13 -7.32
C ALA A 66 -3.01 11.89 -6.96
N ASP A 67 -2.48 10.68 -7.14
CA ASP A 67 -1.07 10.35 -6.84
C ASP A 67 -0.13 10.89 -7.94
N GLU A 68 -0.64 10.96 -9.18
CA GLU A 68 0.10 11.49 -10.34
C GLU A 68 0.20 13.03 -10.32
N HIS A 69 -0.88 13.71 -9.93
CA HIS A 69 -1.01 15.16 -10.12
C HIS A 69 -0.72 16.00 -8.87
N HIS A 70 -0.66 15.40 -7.68
CA HIS A 70 -0.50 16.13 -6.43
C HIS A 70 0.75 15.69 -5.66
N ARG A 71 1.30 16.60 -4.85
CA ARG A 71 2.34 16.26 -3.87
C ARG A 71 1.73 15.62 -2.64
N GLY A 72 2.47 14.69 -2.04
CA GLY A 72 2.03 13.91 -0.89
C GLY A 72 1.13 12.74 -1.30
N ALA A 73 0.92 11.80 -0.38
CA ALA A 73 0.19 10.58 -0.69
C ALA A 73 -1.29 10.85 -1.03
N CYS A 74 -1.80 10.13 -2.02
CA CYS A 74 -3.23 10.12 -2.31
C CYS A 74 -4.05 9.48 -1.17
N LYS A 75 -5.37 9.68 -1.19
CA LYS A 75 -6.29 9.15 -0.16
C LYS A 75 -6.22 7.62 -0.03
N HIS A 76 -5.92 6.89 -1.11
CA HIS A 76 -5.83 5.43 -1.11
C HIS A 76 -4.61 4.93 -0.31
N ARG A 77 -3.44 5.51 -0.57
CA ARG A 77 -2.20 5.24 0.20
C ARG A 77 -2.38 5.56 1.68
N VAL A 78 -2.98 6.71 1.97
CA VAL A 78 -3.28 7.11 3.35
C VAL A 78 -4.32 6.20 4.00
N ALA A 79 -5.32 5.74 3.24
CA ALA A 79 -6.35 4.83 3.73
C ALA A 79 -5.74 3.47 4.16
N VAL A 80 -4.78 2.95 3.39
CA VAL A 80 -3.98 1.78 3.78
C VAL A 80 -3.16 2.07 5.04
N ALA A 81 -2.45 3.20 5.09
CA ALA A 81 -1.57 3.54 6.22
C ALA A 81 -2.30 3.73 7.57
N ILE A 82 -3.53 4.26 7.57
CA ILE A 82 -4.33 4.42 8.80
C ILE A 82 -4.81 3.07 9.33
N ARG A 83 -5.01 2.09 8.45
CA ARG A 83 -5.58 0.79 8.79
C ARG A 83 -4.46 -0.21 9.02
N THR A 84 -3.86 -0.15 10.22
CA THR A 84 -2.67 -0.92 10.60
C THR A 84 -2.75 -2.40 10.21
N SER A 85 -3.89 -3.07 10.42
CA SER A 85 -4.07 -4.48 10.06
C SER A 85 -3.90 -4.75 8.56
N VAL A 86 -4.37 -3.85 7.70
CA VAL A 86 -4.22 -3.95 6.24
C VAL A 86 -2.76 -3.77 5.85
N LEU A 87 -2.09 -2.74 6.39
CA LEU A 87 -0.69 -2.48 6.11
C LEU A 87 0.22 -3.63 6.57
N GLU A 88 0.01 -4.15 7.79
CA GLU A 88 0.76 -5.29 8.31
C GLU A 88 0.53 -6.57 7.49
N ALA A 89 -0.71 -6.83 7.07
CA ALA A 89 -0.99 -7.97 6.19
C ALA A 89 -0.24 -7.87 4.87
N ALA A 90 -0.19 -6.68 4.27
CA ALA A 90 0.54 -6.44 3.03
C ALA A 90 2.06 -6.59 3.20
N ARG A 91 2.64 -6.05 4.28
CA ARG A 91 4.05 -6.23 4.63
C ARG A 91 4.41 -7.71 4.81
N HIS A 92 3.57 -8.47 5.52
CA HIS A 92 3.78 -9.91 5.70
C HIS A 92 3.72 -10.67 4.37
N ALA A 93 2.72 -10.39 3.54
CA ALA A 93 2.62 -11.04 2.23
C ALA A 93 3.81 -10.72 1.33
N GLN A 94 4.31 -9.48 1.35
CA GLN A 94 5.53 -9.10 0.63
C GLN A 94 6.75 -9.89 1.12
N ARG A 95 6.99 -9.91 2.44
CA ARG A 95 8.10 -10.69 3.02
C ARG A 95 8.03 -12.18 2.66
N ILE A 96 6.84 -12.78 2.71
CA ILE A 96 6.66 -14.19 2.33
C ILE A 96 7.05 -14.40 0.86
N ARG A 97 6.63 -13.52 -0.05
CA ARG A 97 6.99 -13.60 -1.48
C ARG A 97 8.49 -13.45 -1.72
N GLU A 98 9.14 -12.53 -1.03
CA GLU A 98 10.59 -12.32 -1.13
C GLU A 98 11.36 -13.56 -0.69
N LEU A 99 10.96 -14.18 0.43
CA LEU A 99 11.54 -15.44 0.91
C LEU A 99 11.35 -16.57 -0.11
N GLN A 100 10.13 -16.76 -0.63
CA GLN A 100 9.84 -17.77 -1.65
C GLN A 100 10.67 -17.56 -2.93
N THR A 101 10.82 -16.31 -3.37
CA THR A 101 11.63 -15.97 -4.55
C THR A 101 13.10 -16.30 -4.32
N SER A 102 13.62 -16.04 -3.11
CA SER A 102 15.01 -16.34 -2.75
C SER A 102 15.29 -17.84 -2.70
N GLU A 103 14.35 -18.66 -2.21
CA GLU A 103 14.45 -20.12 -2.20
C GLU A 103 14.46 -20.69 -3.63
N VAL A 104 13.56 -20.22 -4.50
CA VAL A 104 13.52 -20.64 -5.91
C VAL A 104 14.84 -20.30 -6.60
N GLN A 105 15.39 -19.10 -6.38
CA GLN A 105 16.67 -18.69 -6.98
C GLN A 105 17.85 -19.53 -6.49
N ALA A 106 17.89 -19.90 -5.21
CA ALA A 106 18.92 -20.76 -4.64
C ALA A 106 18.85 -22.20 -5.21
N THR A 107 17.64 -22.71 -5.49
CA THR A 107 17.48 -24.00 -6.18
C THR A 107 17.86 -23.95 -7.66
N ALA A 108 17.65 -22.80 -8.33
CA ALA A 108 17.94 -22.63 -9.75
C ALA A 108 19.42 -22.40 -10.05
N ASN A 109 20.19 -21.83 -9.12
CA ASN A 109 21.63 -21.59 -9.23
C ASN A 109 22.38 -22.20 -8.05
N PRO A 110 22.60 -23.54 -8.03
CA PRO A 110 23.40 -24.16 -7.00
C PRO A 110 24.85 -23.59 -7.04
N PRO A 111 25.50 -23.38 -5.88
CA PRO A 111 26.87 -22.89 -5.85
C PRO A 111 27.79 -23.91 -6.55
N SER A 112 28.63 -23.41 -7.46
CA SER A 112 29.69 -24.21 -8.09
C SER A 112 30.63 -24.78 -7.02
N PRO A 113 31.14 -26.02 -7.19
CA PRO A 113 31.98 -26.71 -6.21
C PRO A 113 33.34 -26.03 -5.97
#